data_AF-A0A3Q4HU44-F1
#
_entry.id   AF-A0A3Q4HU44-F1
#
_cell.length_a   1.000
_cell.length_b   1.000
_cell.length_c   1.000
_cell.angle_alpha   90.00
_cell.angle_beta   90.00
_cell.angle_gamma   90.00
#
_symmetry.space_group_name_H-M   'P 1'
#
loop_
_entity.id
_entity.type
_entity.pdbx_description
1 polymer ?
#
loop_
_entity_poly.entity_id
_entity_poly.type
_entity_poly.pdbx_seq_one_letter_code
_entity_poly.pdbx_strand_id
1 'polypeptide(L)'
;MLPSDLLGAMFDFSHKLAALELDSEELGLFTAVVLVSADRSGIEDVASVEQLQENLIRALRSLVNKSPVAPESEHLDVDSPRFTKLLLKLPDLRTLNNMHSEKLLSFRIDV
;
A
#
# COMPACT_ATOMS: atom_id res chain seq x y z
N MET A 1 13.24 25.11 -10.56
CA MET A 1 13.06 24.98 -9.09
C MET A 1 11.66 24.45 -8.89
N LEU A 2 11.49 23.13 -8.87
CA LEU A 2 10.16 22.55 -9.03
C LEU A 2 9.59 22.08 -7.68
N PRO A 3 8.35 22.45 -7.37
CA PRO A 3 7.48 21.70 -6.47
C PRO A 3 7.22 20.23 -6.91
N SER A 4 7.85 19.74 -7.99
CA SER A 4 7.45 18.59 -8.81
C SER A 4 7.66 17.22 -8.21
N ASP A 5 8.67 17.01 -7.37
CA ASP A 5 9.16 15.62 -7.17
C ASP A 5 8.18 14.75 -6.39
N LEU A 6 7.51 15.34 -5.39
CA LEU A 6 6.45 14.65 -4.64
C LEU A 6 5.19 14.46 -5.49
N LEU A 7 4.77 15.48 -6.23
CA LEU A 7 3.56 15.41 -7.06
C LEU A 7 3.75 14.40 -8.20
N GLY A 8 4.93 14.37 -8.81
CA GLY A 8 5.32 13.38 -9.82
C GLY A 8 5.36 11.98 -9.23
N ALA A 9 5.97 11.78 -8.07
CA ALA A 9 6.00 10.49 -7.40
C ALA A 9 4.60 9.98 -7.00
N MET A 10 3.72 10.87 -6.54
CA MET A 10 2.31 10.55 -6.27
C MET A 10 1.57 10.15 -7.55
N PHE A 11 1.77 10.88 -8.64
CA PHE A 11 1.13 10.58 -9.93
C PHE A 11 1.61 9.24 -10.49
N ASP A 12 2.91 8.98 -10.45
CA ASP A 12 3.52 7.70 -10.85
C ASP A 12 3.00 6.54 -9.99
N PHE A 13 2.84 6.76 -8.69
CA PHE A 13 2.25 5.77 -7.79
C PHE A 13 0.80 5.47 -8.16
N SER A 14 -0.03 6.50 -8.31
CA SER A 14 -1.44 6.37 -8.71
C SER A 14 -1.59 5.66 -10.05
N HIS A 15 -0.73 5.98 -11.04
CA HIS A 15 -0.76 5.32 -12.34
C HIS A 15 -0.40 3.83 -12.25
N LYS A 16 0.66 3.50 -11.49
CA LYS A 16 1.05 2.10 -11.24
C LYS A 16 -0.01 1.32 -10.47
N LEU A 17 -0.72 1.98 -9.54
CA LEU A 17 -1.82 1.37 -8.78
C LEU A 17 -3.04 1.14 -9.66
N ALA A 18 -3.41 2.11 -10.51
CA ALA A 18 -4.51 1.99 -11.45
C ALA A 18 -4.28 0.86 -12.48
N ALA A 19 -3.04 0.66 -12.92
CA ALA A 19 -2.66 -0.44 -13.81
C ALA A 19 -2.80 -1.84 -13.18
N LEU A 20 -3.03 -1.94 -11.87
CA LEU A 20 -3.36 -3.19 -11.19
C LEU A 20 -4.84 -3.53 -11.28
N GLU A 21 -5.68 -2.64 -11.82
CA GLU A 21 -7.12 -2.86 -12.07
C GLU A 21 -7.83 -3.50 -10.87
N LEU A 22 -7.61 -2.92 -9.69
CA LEU A 22 -8.20 -3.40 -8.44
C LEU A 22 -9.69 -3.08 -8.41
N ASP A 23 -10.49 -4.04 -7.95
CA ASP A 23 -11.87 -3.77 -7.61
C ASP A 23 -11.98 -2.95 -6.30
N SER A 24 -13.21 -2.54 -5.96
CA SER A 24 -13.45 -1.75 -4.75
C SER A 24 -13.12 -2.49 -3.45
N GLU A 25 -13.27 -3.81 -3.43
CA GLU A 25 -12.98 -4.64 -2.26
C GLU A 25 -11.47 -4.78 -2.06
N GLU A 26 -10.74 -5.08 -3.14
CA GLU A 26 -9.28 -5.19 -3.20
C GLU A 26 -8.62 -3.86 -2.83
N LEU A 27 -9.11 -2.74 -3.40
CA LEU A 27 -8.62 -1.41 -3.08
C LEU A 27 -8.88 -1.03 -1.61
N GLY A 28 -10.08 -1.33 -1.10
CA GLY A 28 -10.43 -1.08 0.29
C GLY A 28 -9.54 -1.85 1.26
N LEU A 29 -9.31 -3.12 0.97
CA LEU A 29 -8.48 -3.99 1.79
C LEU A 29 -6.99 -3.63 1.70
N PHE A 30 -6.50 -3.29 0.51
CA PHE A 30 -5.16 -2.74 0.32
C PHE A 30 -4.97 -1.44 1.11
N THR A 31 -5.95 -0.55 1.09
CA THR A 31 -5.91 0.71 1.87
C THR A 31 -5.89 0.44 3.38
N ALA A 32 -6.63 -0.57 3.86
CA ALA A 32 -6.59 -0.99 5.25
C ALA A 32 -5.20 -1.52 5.65
N VAL A 33 -4.56 -2.34 4.81
CA VAL A 33 -3.18 -2.81 5.00
C VAL A 33 -2.22 -1.62 5.08
N VAL A 34 -2.33 -0.65 4.17
CA VAL A 34 -1.50 0.57 4.19
C VAL A 34 -1.68 1.36 5.49
N LEU A 35 -2.92 1.51 5.96
CA LEU A 35 -3.25 2.26 7.17
C LEU A 35 -2.61 1.67 8.42
N VAL A 36 -2.59 0.34 8.54
CA VAL A 36 -1.98 -0.37 9.68
C VAL A 36 -0.46 -0.53 9.53
N SER A 37 0.07 -0.48 8.31
CA SER A 37 1.51 -0.59 8.02
C SER A 37 2.29 0.72 8.19
N ALA A 38 1.59 1.84 8.40
CA ALA A 38 2.22 3.11 8.69
C ALA A 38 2.96 3.02 10.02
N ASP A 39 4.20 3.55 10.08
CA ASP A 39 5.01 3.59 11.29
C ASP A 39 4.35 4.53 12.32
N ARG A 40 3.37 4.01 13.07
CA ARG A 40 2.61 4.73 14.09
C ARG A 40 3.39 4.74 15.39
N SER A 41 3.98 5.89 15.73
CA SER A 41 4.50 6.12 17.08
C SER A 41 3.35 6.22 18.09
N GLY A 42 3.52 5.68 19.29
CA GLY A 42 2.53 5.77 20.37
C GLY A 42 1.47 4.67 20.42
N ILE A 43 1.66 3.56 19.69
CA ILE A 43 0.83 2.36 19.88
C ILE A 43 1.24 1.66 21.18
N GLU A 44 0.27 1.40 22.06
CA GLU A 44 0.47 0.65 23.30
C GLU A 44 0.64 -0.86 23.05
N ASP A 45 -0.18 -1.43 22.16
CA ASP A 45 -0.18 -2.86 21.82
C ASP A 45 0.21 -3.09 20.35
N VAL A 46 1.52 -3.09 20.10
CA VAL A 46 2.09 -3.33 18.77
C VAL A 46 1.75 -4.73 18.27
N ALA A 47 1.70 -5.73 19.15
CA ALA A 47 1.46 -7.12 18.79
C ALA A 47 0.05 -7.32 18.19
N SER A 48 -0.97 -6.70 18.78
CA SER A 48 -2.33 -6.74 18.22
C SER A 48 -2.42 -6.07 16.84
N VAL A 49 -1.64 -5.01 16.61
CA VAL A 49 -1.60 -4.31 15.32
C VAL A 49 -0.88 -5.12 14.26
N GLU A 50 0.24 -5.77 14.61
CA GLU A 50 0.93 -6.73 13.73
C GLU A 50 0.01 -7.90 13.37
N GLN A 51 -0.72 -8.44 14.35
CA GLN A 51 -1.66 -9.53 14.09
C GLN A 51 -2.81 -9.08 13.16
N LEU A 52 -3.32 -7.86 13.35
CA LEU A 52 -4.31 -7.28 12.45
C LEU A 52 -3.75 -7.11 11.02
N GLN A 53 -2.51 -6.62 10.90
CA GLN A 53 -1.84 -6.47 9.62
C GLN A 53 -1.68 -7.83 8.91
N GLU A 54 -1.23 -8.88 9.61
CA GLU A 54 -1.14 -10.22 9.03
C GLU A 54 -2.50 -10.74 8.55
N ASN A 55 -3.55 -10.53 9.33
CA ASN A 55 -4.90 -10.94 8.96
C ASN A 55 -5.40 -10.22 7.70
N LEU A 56 -5.16 -8.91 7.60
CA LEU A 56 -5.52 -8.11 6.42
C LEU A 56 -4.70 -8.54 5.18
N ILE A 57 -3.41 -8.83 5.33
CA ILE A 57 -2.56 -9.32 4.22
C ILE A 57 -3.06 -10.69 3.73
N ARG A 58 -3.41 -11.60 4.65
CA ARG A 58 -3.99 -12.91 4.29
C ARG A 58 -5.34 -12.77 3.58
N ALA A 59 -6.20 -11.87 4.06
CA ALA A 59 -7.46 -11.58 3.41
C ALA A 59 -7.25 -11.02 2.00
N LEU A 60 -6.30 -10.09 1.82
CA LEU A 60 -5.97 -9.49 0.52
C LEU A 60 -5.45 -10.56 -0.46
N ARG A 61 -4.58 -11.45 0.02
CA ARG A 61 -4.10 -12.60 -0.76
C ARG A 61 -5.25 -13.48 -1.23
N SER A 62 -6.18 -13.81 -0.32
CA SER A 62 -7.34 -14.63 -0.68
C SER A 62 -8.25 -13.95 -1.69
N LEU A 63 -8.46 -12.64 -1.55
CA LEU A 63 -9.32 -11.87 -2.45
C LEU A 63 -8.72 -11.79 -3.86
N VAL A 64 -7.43 -11.41 -3.96
CA VAL A 64 -6.72 -11.30 -5.24
C VAL A 64 -6.60 -12.65 -5.95
N ASN A 65 -6.43 -13.75 -5.21
CA ASN A 65 -6.39 -15.09 -5.78
C ASN A 65 -7.77 -15.64 -6.19
N LYS A 66 -8.87 -15.08 -5.65
CA LYS A 66 -10.25 -15.43 -6.02
C LYS A 66 -10.80 -14.59 -7.17
N SER A 67 -10.14 -13.49 -7.52
CA SER A 67 -10.60 -12.57 -8.56
C SER A 67 -10.71 -13.28 -9.92
N PRO A 68 -11.85 -13.16 -10.63
CA PRO A 68 -12.13 -13.87 -11.89
C PRO A 68 -11.23 -13.45 -13.07
N VAL A 69 -10.36 -12.45 -12.86
CA VAL A 69 -9.34 -12.00 -13.83
C VAL A 69 -8.08 -12.87 -13.77
N ALA A 70 -7.93 -13.74 -12.76
CA ALA A 70 -6.86 -14.73 -12.73
C ALA A 70 -7.14 -15.83 -13.77
N PRO A 71 -6.19 -16.13 -14.69
CA PRO A 71 -6.38 -17.20 -15.66
C PRO A 71 -6.63 -18.52 -14.92
N GLU A 72 -7.61 -19.28 -15.39
CA GLU A 72 -8.19 -20.49 -14.79
C GLU A 72 -7.22 -21.69 -14.70
N SER A 73 -5.92 -21.45 -14.84
CA SER A 73 -4.91 -22.44 -15.16
C SER A 73 -3.60 -22.27 -14.40
N GLU A 74 -3.59 -21.70 -13.20
CA GLU A 74 -2.41 -21.78 -12.34
C GLU A 74 -2.76 -22.21 -10.92
N HIS A 75 -1.96 -23.15 -10.42
CA HIS A 75 -2.09 -23.84 -9.15
C HIS A 75 -2.40 -22.89 -7.99
N LEU A 76 -3.41 -23.22 -7.19
CA LEU A 76 -3.90 -22.47 -6.01
C LEU A 76 -2.84 -22.15 -4.94
N ASP A 77 -1.63 -22.71 -5.05
CA ASP A 77 -0.54 -22.58 -4.07
C ASP A 77 0.51 -21.50 -4.42
N VAL A 78 0.52 -20.97 -5.65
CA VAL A 78 1.48 -19.91 -6.04
C VAL A 78 0.83 -18.54 -5.92
N ASP A 79 1.53 -17.60 -5.27
CA ASP A 79 1.05 -16.22 -5.17
C ASP A 79 0.79 -15.63 -6.54
N SER A 80 -0.42 -15.12 -6.76
CA SER A 80 -0.74 -14.39 -7.98
C SER A 80 0.28 -13.25 -8.14
N PRO A 81 0.85 -13.04 -9.35
CA PRO A 81 1.78 -11.96 -9.59
C PRO A 81 1.17 -10.58 -9.28
N ARG A 82 -0.17 -10.45 -9.20
CA ARG A 82 -0.86 -9.24 -8.72
C ARG A 82 -0.68 -9.01 -7.23
N PHE A 83 -0.73 -10.06 -6.41
CA PHE A 83 -0.52 -9.94 -4.97
C PHE A 83 0.90 -9.47 -4.64
N THR A 84 1.91 -10.06 -5.29
CA THR A 84 3.31 -9.60 -5.14
C THR A 84 3.46 -8.14 -5.56
N LYS A 85 2.86 -7.72 -6.68
CA LYS A 85 2.89 -6.32 -7.13
C LYS A 85 2.24 -5.36 -6.13
N LEU A 86 1.18 -5.77 -5.44
CA LEU A 86 0.54 -4.98 -4.38
C LEU A 86 1.45 -4.81 -3.17
N LEU A 87 2.09 -5.89 -2.71
CA LEU A 87 3.02 -5.80 -1.58
C LEU A 87 4.22 -4.90 -1.88
N LEU A 88 4.71 -4.90 -3.12
CA LEU A 88 5.77 -4.00 -3.57
C LEU A 88 5.36 -2.51 -3.55
N LYS A 89 4.07 -2.19 -3.41
CA LYS A 89 3.59 -0.79 -3.27
C LYS A 89 3.66 -0.26 -1.85
N LEU A 90 3.77 -1.12 -0.83
CA LEU A 90 3.87 -0.68 0.57
C LEU A 90 5.17 0.12 0.84
N PRO A 91 6.36 -0.31 0.36
CA PRO A 91 7.59 0.49 0.50
C PRO A 91 7.54 1.81 -0.28
N ASP A 92 6.91 1.81 -1.47
CA ASP A 92 6.71 3.03 -2.28
C ASP A 92 5.91 4.07 -1.46
N LEU A 93 4.86 3.63 -0.76
CA LEU A 93 4.04 4.49 0.10
C LEU A 93 4.79 5.01 1.34
N ARG A 94 5.65 4.18 1.96
CA ARG A 94 6.51 4.65 3.05
C ARG A 94 7.46 5.76 2.57
N THR A 95 8.03 5.60 1.37
CA THR A 95 8.91 6.60 0.76
C THR A 95 8.15 7.89 0.47
N LEU A 96 6.96 7.81 -0.12
CA LEU A 96 6.08 8.96 -0.34
C LEU A 96 5.70 9.68 0.96
N ASN A 97 5.36 8.92 2.01
CA ASN A 97 5.02 9.48 3.31
C ASN A 97 6.20 10.23 3.95
N ASN A 98 7.41 9.70 3.82
CA ASN A 98 8.64 10.36 4.29
C ASN A 98 8.91 11.65 3.51
N MET A 99 8.85 11.60 2.17
CA MET A 99 9.03 12.79 1.32
C MET A 99 7.97 13.88 1.60
N HIS A 100 6.73 13.46 1.85
CA HIS A 100 5.64 14.38 2.23
C HIS A 100 5.89 14.99 3.62
N SER A 101 6.32 14.18 4.58
CA SER A 101 6.65 14.64 5.94
C SER A 101 7.82 15.63 5.95
N GLU A 102 8.87 15.38 5.17
CA GLU A 102 9.99 16.31 4.99
C GLU A 102 9.55 17.65 4.39
N LYS A 103 8.70 17.63 3.35
CA LYS A 103 8.12 18.86 2.80
C LYS A 103 7.29 19.61 3.84
N LEU A 104 6.44 18.92 4.61
CA LEU A 104 5.63 19.54 5.68
C LEU A 104 6.50 20.16 6.78
N LEU A 105 7.60 19.51 7.17
CA LEU A 105 8.55 20.06 8.14
C LEU A 105 9.30 21.26 7.56
N SER A 106 9.61 21.26 6.26
CA SER A 106 10.18 22.42 5.57
C SER A 106 9.23 23.62 5.52
N PHE A 107 7.91 23.43 5.65
CA PHE A 107 6.94 24.52 5.82
C PHE A 107 6.81 25.01 7.26
N ARG A 108 7.30 24.24 8.24
CA ARG A 108 7.40 24.68 9.66
C ARG A 108 8.76 25.34 9.89
N ILE A 109 9.00 26.47 9.23
CA ILE A 109 10.10 27.37 9.57
C ILE A 109 9.55 28.77 9.85
N ASP A 110 9.87 29.21 11.07
CA ASP A 110 9.74 30.52 11.73
C ASP A 110 8.37 30.98 12.28
N VAL A 111 8.19 30.74 13.58
CA VAL A 111 7.77 31.76 14.57
C VAL A 111 8.70 31.70 15.77
#